data_AF-G3IEM9-F1
#
_entry.id   AF-G3IEM9-F1
#
_cell.length_a   1.000
_cell.length_b   1.000
_cell.length_c   1.000
_cell.angle_alpha   90.00
_cell.angle_beta   90.00
_cell.angle_gamma   90.00
#
_symmetry.space_group_name_H-M   'P 1'
#
loop_
_entity.id
_entity.type
_entity.pdbx_description
1 polymer ?
#
loop_
_entity_poly.entity_id
_entity_poly.type
_entity_poly.pdbx_seq_one_letter_code
_entity_poly.pdbx_strand_id
1 'polypeptide(L)'
;MDNYLIRHPNCVNVTRWNAVVCSGTYAQVYVQTWNTPNLSMIITRDEYPSHPMVLRGINQRAISPQYQPVVMLEKGYTIHWNGPAPRITFLYLVNFNKDDWIRVGLCYPSNTSFQVTFGFLQRQSGSLSRIEEYEPAQSMEELQKKPSSRKFYFDSGTGLLFLYLRAHSHRDGHSYCSSQGCERVKIQAATDSKDISNCMAKAYPQYYKKPSAVKRMPAMLTGLCQGCGTHQMVFSSDPHKSYLPVQFQSPSKAETQRGDPSVISVNGTDFTFRSAGVLILVVDACSVPFRLTEKKMFLAADVSQMEEYLKASIPPRSIVLLSTRGEIKQMNISDSLVLLGLVKPAHLYSKGSIVFLGFSGNFRPSWTKLFTSPAEQGLGVLEQYLPLQMEDYGCPRASSVHRRDLELLQQALKVL
;
A
#
# COMPACT_ATOMS: atom_id res chain seq x y z
N MET A 1 -0.81 -11.11 10.07
CA MET A 1 -1.19 -10.65 8.71
C MET A 1 -0.58 -11.67 7.75
N ASP A 2 -1.41 -12.61 7.27
CA ASP A 2 -0.95 -13.96 6.92
C ASP A 2 -1.37 -14.43 5.51
N ASN A 3 -1.26 -13.56 4.50
CA ASN A 3 -1.50 -13.99 3.12
C ASN A 3 -0.24 -14.58 2.48
N TYR A 4 -0.01 -15.88 2.68
CA TYR A 4 1.13 -16.62 2.12
C TYR A 4 0.99 -16.93 0.62
N LEU A 5 -0.02 -16.43 -0.08
CA LEU A 5 -0.08 -16.47 -1.55
C LEU A 5 0.81 -15.39 -2.18
N ILE A 6 1.07 -14.29 -1.47
CA ILE A 6 1.75 -13.09 -1.99
C ILE A 6 3.05 -12.73 -1.27
N ARG A 7 3.53 -13.57 -0.34
CA ARG A 7 4.80 -13.36 0.37
C ARG A 7 5.98 -14.04 -0.31
N HIS A 8 7.20 -13.76 0.10
CA HIS A 8 8.38 -14.53 -0.26
C HIS A 8 9.43 -14.31 0.84
N PRO A 9 10.51 -15.11 0.90
CA PRO A 9 11.50 -15.01 1.99
C PRO A 9 12.12 -13.62 2.18
N ASN A 10 12.28 -12.86 1.09
CA ASN A 10 12.88 -11.52 1.14
C ASN A 10 11.90 -10.40 1.59
N CYS A 11 10.63 -10.70 1.89
CA CYS A 11 9.70 -9.65 2.30
C CYS A 11 10.10 -9.01 3.63
N VAL A 12 9.88 -7.71 3.77
CA VAL A 12 10.25 -6.95 4.97
C VAL A 12 9.00 -6.60 5.77
N ASN A 13 9.02 -6.89 7.08
CA ASN A 13 7.96 -6.47 7.99
C ASN A 13 8.16 -5.00 8.36
N VAL A 14 7.11 -4.19 8.19
CA VAL A 14 7.10 -2.76 8.54
C VAL A 14 6.10 -2.58 9.68
N THR A 15 6.58 -2.74 10.91
CA THR A 15 5.77 -2.74 12.14
C THR A 15 5.01 -1.45 12.34
N ARG A 16 5.62 -0.30 12.03
CA ARG A 16 4.98 1.03 12.08
C ARG A 16 3.71 1.14 11.23
N TRP A 17 3.58 0.33 10.18
CA TRP A 17 2.42 0.29 9.28
C TRP A 17 1.56 -0.94 9.50
N ASN A 18 1.93 -1.82 10.44
CA ASN A 18 1.37 -3.16 10.58
C ASN A 18 1.26 -3.88 9.23
N ALA A 19 2.32 -3.77 8.42
CA ALA A 19 2.32 -4.20 7.03
C ALA A 19 3.55 -5.04 6.68
N VAL A 20 3.49 -5.72 5.54
CA VAL A 20 4.60 -6.46 4.95
C VAL A 20 4.83 -5.92 3.55
N VAL A 21 6.08 -5.58 3.23
CA VAL A 21 6.47 -5.08 1.91
C VAL A 21 7.19 -6.21 1.16
N CYS A 22 6.69 -6.52 -0.04
CA CYS A 22 7.18 -7.60 -0.89
C CYS A 22 7.33 -7.12 -2.32
N SER A 23 8.45 -7.45 -2.96
CA SER A 23 8.64 -7.28 -4.40
C SER A 23 7.96 -8.42 -5.16
N GLY A 24 7.35 -8.14 -6.30
CA GLY A 24 6.75 -9.21 -7.09
C GLY A 24 5.91 -8.68 -8.23
N THR A 25 5.43 -9.60 -9.04
CA THR A 25 4.33 -9.36 -9.98
C THR A 25 3.14 -10.16 -9.47
N TYR A 26 1.98 -9.51 -9.43
CA TYR A 26 0.79 -10.07 -8.82
C TYR A 26 -0.39 -9.92 -9.77
N ALA A 27 -1.28 -10.89 -9.74
CA ALA A 27 -2.52 -10.88 -10.50
C ALA A 27 -3.66 -11.47 -9.67
N GLN A 28 -4.85 -11.57 -10.26
CA GLN A 28 -6.03 -12.14 -9.61
C GLN A 28 -6.59 -13.26 -10.46
N VAL A 29 -6.87 -14.39 -9.83
CA VAL A 29 -7.64 -15.45 -10.47
C VAL A 29 -9.05 -15.36 -9.93
N TYR A 30 -10.01 -15.03 -10.78
CA TYR A 30 -11.41 -15.12 -10.38
C TYR A 30 -11.87 -16.56 -10.62
N VAL A 31 -12.33 -17.21 -9.56
CA VAL A 31 -12.80 -18.61 -9.59
C VAL A 31 -14.29 -18.60 -9.37
N GLN A 32 -15.04 -19.25 -10.25
CA GLN A 32 -16.49 -19.41 -10.11
C GLN A 32 -16.85 -20.88 -10.23
N THR A 33 -17.63 -21.37 -9.31
CA THR A 33 -18.14 -22.74 -9.35
C THR A 33 -19.63 -22.72 -9.67
N TRP A 34 -20.19 -23.83 -10.14
CA TRP A 34 -21.63 -23.94 -10.45
C TRP A 34 -22.31 -24.95 -9.53
N ASN A 35 -23.55 -24.65 -9.13
CA ASN A 35 -24.42 -25.48 -8.30
C ASN A 35 -23.74 -26.03 -7.03
N THR A 36 -23.00 -25.17 -6.33
CA THR A 36 -22.18 -25.54 -5.16
C THR A 36 -22.37 -24.55 -4.01
N PRO A 37 -23.61 -24.35 -3.51
CA PRO A 37 -23.86 -23.42 -2.42
C PRO A 37 -23.07 -23.80 -1.17
N ASN A 38 -22.61 -22.79 -0.43
CA ASN A 38 -21.82 -22.88 0.80
C ASN A 38 -20.44 -23.57 0.67
N LEU A 39 -19.97 -23.84 -0.55
CA LEU A 39 -18.65 -24.40 -0.77
C LEU A 39 -17.57 -23.35 -0.42
N SER A 40 -16.54 -23.75 0.31
CA SER A 40 -15.34 -22.93 0.55
C SER A 40 -14.17 -23.47 -0.26
N MET A 41 -13.46 -22.56 -0.90
CA MET A 41 -12.24 -22.84 -1.63
C MET A 41 -11.03 -22.72 -0.71
N ILE A 42 -10.14 -23.69 -0.75
CA ILE A 42 -8.86 -23.67 -0.05
C ILE A 42 -7.78 -23.59 -1.12
N ILE A 43 -7.07 -22.46 -1.20
CA ILE A 43 -5.96 -22.28 -2.13
C ILE A 43 -4.65 -22.29 -1.36
N THR A 44 -3.69 -23.04 -1.87
CA THR A 44 -2.38 -23.22 -1.26
C THR A 44 -1.31 -22.95 -2.30
N ARG A 45 -0.28 -22.20 -1.95
CA ARG A 45 0.89 -22.02 -2.81
C ARG A 45 1.86 -23.16 -2.55
N ASP A 46 2.42 -23.73 -3.62
CA ASP A 46 3.31 -24.90 -3.54
C ASP A 46 4.52 -24.68 -2.62
N GLU A 47 4.92 -23.43 -2.44
CA GLU A 47 6.02 -23.01 -1.58
C GLU A 47 5.67 -22.95 -0.08
N TYR A 48 4.39 -22.87 0.26
CA TYR A 48 3.91 -22.65 1.63
C TYR A 48 2.71 -23.54 1.96
N PRO A 49 2.85 -24.88 1.89
CA PRO A 49 1.75 -25.81 2.10
C PRO A 49 1.15 -25.79 3.51
N SER A 50 1.93 -25.36 4.50
CA SER A 50 1.49 -25.18 5.90
C SER A 50 0.66 -23.92 6.13
N HIS A 51 0.53 -23.04 5.13
CA HIS A 51 -0.18 -21.77 5.24
C HIS A 51 -1.24 -21.61 4.14
N PRO A 52 -2.24 -22.51 4.07
CA PRO A 52 -3.32 -22.40 3.10
C PRO A 52 -4.21 -21.18 3.36
N MET A 53 -4.81 -20.63 2.31
CA MET A 53 -5.81 -19.57 2.41
C MET A 53 -7.21 -20.14 2.14
N VAL A 54 -8.13 -19.92 3.08
CA VAL A 54 -9.53 -20.33 2.94
C VAL A 54 -10.38 -19.15 2.49
N LEU A 55 -11.10 -19.33 1.39
CA LEU A 55 -12.00 -18.36 0.79
C LEU A 55 -13.43 -18.91 0.84
N ARG A 56 -14.31 -18.28 1.62
CA ARG A 56 -15.71 -18.72 1.77
C ARG A 56 -16.59 -18.41 0.56
N GLY A 57 -16.11 -17.57 -0.36
CA GLY A 57 -16.85 -17.14 -1.54
C GLY A 57 -17.76 -15.94 -1.28
N ILE A 58 -17.96 -15.14 -2.33
CA ILE A 58 -18.90 -14.01 -2.36
C ILE A 58 -20.30 -14.60 -2.43
N ASN A 59 -21.19 -14.18 -1.52
CA ASN A 59 -22.57 -14.65 -1.43
C ASN A 59 -22.67 -16.18 -1.34
N GLN A 60 -22.25 -16.77 -0.21
CA GLN A 60 -22.20 -18.22 0.03
C GLN A 60 -23.48 -19.00 -0.34
N ARG A 61 -24.66 -18.38 -0.25
CA ARG A 61 -25.94 -19.02 -0.59
C ARG A 61 -26.26 -19.02 -2.08
N ALA A 62 -25.45 -18.35 -2.91
CA ALA A 62 -25.65 -18.31 -4.35
C ALA A 62 -25.39 -19.67 -4.99
N ILE A 63 -26.12 -19.95 -6.06
CA ILE A 63 -25.95 -21.17 -6.87
C ILE A 63 -24.54 -21.21 -7.49
N SER A 64 -23.94 -20.05 -7.76
CA SER A 64 -22.58 -19.92 -8.32
C SER A 64 -21.66 -19.09 -7.41
N PRO A 65 -21.07 -19.69 -6.36
CA PRO A 65 -20.12 -19.00 -5.51
C PRO A 65 -18.90 -18.53 -6.31
N GLN A 66 -18.33 -17.41 -5.87
CA GLN A 66 -17.22 -16.73 -6.54
C GLN A 66 -16.09 -16.45 -5.55
N TYR A 67 -14.85 -16.71 -5.96
CA TYR A 67 -13.65 -16.52 -5.15
C TYR A 67 -12.64 -15.69 -5.93
N GLN A 68 -11.88 -14.83 -5.23
CA GLN A 68 -10.92 -13.92 -5.87
C GLN A 68 -9.59 -13.88 -5.12
N PRO A 69 -8.79 -14.97 -5.12
CA PRO A 69 -7.43 -14.93 -4.62
C PRO A 69 -6.55 -13.97 -5.43
N VAL A 70 -5.75 -13.17 -4.72
CA VAL A 70 -4.56 -12.52 -5.29
C VAL A 70 -3.43 -13.54 -5.29
N VAL A 71 -2.75 -13.67 -6.42
CA VAL A 71 -1.65 -14.61 -6.63
C VAL A 71 -0.37 -13.89 -7.02
N MET A 72 0.76 -14.43 -6.60
CA MET A 72 2.07 -14.09 -7.17
C MET A 72 2.26 -14.88 -8.48
N LEU A 73 2.66 -14.19 -9.55
CA LEU A 73 2.89 -14.80 -10.86
C LEU A 73 4.14 -15.70 -10.85
N GLU A 74 4.22 -16.58 -11.85
CA GLU A 74 5.32 -17.57 -12.03
C GLU A 74 5.44 -18.58 -10.88
N LYS A 75 4.33 -18.81 -10.18
CA LYS A 75 4.22 -19.76 -9.07
C LYS A 75 3.23 -20.87 -9.36
N GLY A 76 3.34 -21.95 -8.57
CA GLY A 76 2.39 -23.05 -8.57
C GLY A 76 1.46 -22.99 -7.37
N TYR A 77 0.21 -23.34 -7.59
CA TYR A 77 -0.85 -23.35 -6.59
C TYR A 77 -1.67 -24.63 -6.71
N THR A 78 -2.23 -25.09 -5.59
CA THR A 78 -3.30 -26.09 -5.58
C THR A 78 -4.58 -25.52 -4.98
N ILE A 79 -5.72 -25.94 -5.54
CA ILE A 79 -7.05 -25.58 -5.09
C ILE A 79 -7.75 -26.85 -4.59
N HIS A 80 -8.32 -26.74 -3.40
CA HIS A 80 -9.07 -27.79 -2.72
C HIS A 80 -10.40 -27.23 -2.25
N TRP A 81 -11.27 -28.13 -1.80
CA TRP A 81 -12.63 -27.81 -1.42
C TRP A 81 -12.93 -28.41 -0.04
N ASN A 82 -13.70 -27.70 0.77
CA ASN A 82 -14.19 -28.23 2.05
C ASN A 82 -15.43 -29.14 1.88
N GLY A 83 -15.74 -29.53 0.65
CA GLY A 83 -16.86 -30.38 0.24
C GLY A 83 -16.54 -31.07 -1.09
N PRO A 84 -17.56 -31.61 -1.79
CA PRO A 84 -17.38 -32.24 -3.09
C PRO A 84 -16.71 -31.31 -4.12
N ALA A 85 -15.91 -31.89 -5.00
CA ALA A 85 -15.31 -31.14 -6.10
C ALA A 85 -16.41 -30.62 -7.05
N PRO A 86 -16.38 -29.34 -7.46
CA PRO A 86 -17.36 -28.81 -8.40
C PRO A 86 -17.28 -29.51 -9.76
N ARG A 87 -18.44 -29.92 -10.29
CA ARG A 87 -18.57 -30.45 -11.65
C ARG A 87 -18.26 -29.41 -12.73
N ILE A 88 -18.48 -28.14 -12.44
CA ILE A 88 -18.12 -27.03 -13.33
C ILE A 88 -17.39 -25.96 -12.53
N THR A 89 -16.18 -25.65 -12.98
CA THR A 89 -15.34 -24.58 -12.44
C THR A 89 -14.89 -23.67 -13.58
N PHE A 90 -15.02 -22.37 -13.40
CA PHE A 90 -14.48 -21.34 -14.29
C PHE A 90 -13.32 -20.63 -13.62
N LEU A 91 -12.21 -20.48 -14.34
CA LEU A 91 -11.03 -19.73 -13.92
C LEU A 91 -10.84 -18.57 -14.89
N TYR A 92 -10.88 -17.34 -14.39
CA TYR A 92 -10.68 -16.15 -15.21
C TYR A 92 -9.36 -15.51 -14.82
N LEU A 93 -8.58 -15.14 -15.83
CA LEU A 93 -7.33 -14.43 -15.67
C LEU A 93 -7.64 -12.93 -15.62
N VAL A 94 -7.50 -12.33 -14.43
CA VAL A 94 -7.76 -10.91 -14.18
C VAL A 94 -6.45 -10.26 -13.76
N ASN A 95 -6.07 -9.13 -14.39
CA ASN A 95 -4.77 -8.50 -14.13
C ASN A 95 -3.54 -9.33 -14.54
N PHE A 96 -3.71 -10.26 -15.48
CA PHE A 96 -2.60 -10.91 -16.17
C PHE A 96 -2.27 -10.11 -17.43
N ASN A 97 -1.03 -9.66 -17.57
CA ASN A 97 -0.50 -9.14 -18.83
C ASN A 97 -0.16 -10.30 -19.76
N LYS A 98 0.07 -9.99 -21.04
CA LYS A 98 0.50 -11.01 -22.00
C LYS A 98 1.72 -11.77 -21.46
N ASP A 99 1.69 -13.08 -21.59
CA ASP A 99 2.70 -14.03 -21.13
C ASP A 99 2.82 -14.22 -19.60
N ASP A 100 2.09 -13.44 -18.80
CA ASP A 100 1.96 -13.73 -17.37
C ASP A 100 1.30 -15.11 -17.18
N TRP A 101 1.82 -15.88 -16.23
CA TRP A 101 1.33 -17.23 -15.98
C TRP A 101 1.37 -17.64 -14.51
N ILE A 102 0.51 -18.61 -14.18
CA ILE A 102 0.63 -19.45 -12.98
C ILE A 102 0.34 -20.91 -13.36
N ARG A 103 0.83 -21.85 -12.57
CA ARG A 103 0.38 -23.26 -12.62
C ARG A 103 -0.66 -23.48 -11.53
N VAL A 104 -1.79 -24.08 -11.88
CA VAL A 104 -2.83 -24.45 -10.91
C VAL A 104 -3.10 -25.94 -10.95
N GLY A 105 -3.26 -26.57 -9.78
CA GLY A 105 -3.71 -27.95 -9.61
C GLY A 105 -5.04 -27.97 -8.87
N LEU A 106 -6.11 -28.49 -9.48
CA LEU A 106 -7.42 -28.58 -8.83
C LEU A 106 -7.65 -29.99 -8.31
N CYS A 107 -8.06 -30.12 -7.04
CA CYS A 107 -8.34 -31.41 -6.43
C CYS A 107 -9.66 -32.00 -6.95
N TYR A 108 -9.58 -33.26 -7.35
CA TYR A 108 -10.67 -34.08 -7.85
C TYR A 108 -10.46 -35.56 -7.46
N PRO A 109 -11.52 -36.37 -7.34
CA PRO A 109 -11.40 -37.81 -7.17
C PRO A 109 -10.61 -38.48 -8.30
N SER A 110 -9.83 -39.52 -7.99
CA SER A 110 -8.91 -40.18 -8.94
C SER A 110 -9.57 -40.82 -10.17
N ASN A 111 -10.89 -41.05 -10.17
CA ASN A 111 -11.65 -41.61 -11.30
C ASN A 111 -12.38 -40.55 -12.15
N THR A 112 -12.02 -39.27 -12.00
CA THR A 112 -12.68 -38.16 -12.70
C THR A 112 -12.17 -38.04 -14.14
N SER A 113 -13.08 -37.78 -15.09
CA SER A 113 -12.73 -37.37 -16.45
C SER A 113 -13.06 -35.89 -16.68
N PHE A 114 -12.35 -35.26 -17.62
CA PHE A 114 -12.37 -33.81 -17.79
C PHE A 114 -12.60 -33.40 -19.24
N GLN A 115 -13.43 -32.38 -19.43
CA GLN A 115 -13.44 -31.54 -20.63
C GLN A 115 -13.03 -30.13 -20.20
N VAL A 116 -11.92 -29.63 -20.75
CA VAL A 116 -11.36 -28.33 -20.38
C VAL A 116 -11.33 -27.45 -21.63
N THR A 117 -11.97 -26.29 -21.55
CA THR A 117 -12.05 -25.35 -22.67
C THR A 117 -11.60 -23.96 -22.27
N PHE A 118 -10.99 -23.26 -23.21
CA PHE A 118 -10.60 -21.86 -23.13
C PHE A 118 -11.56 -21.00 -23.94
N GLY A 119 -11.71 -19.73 -23.58
CA GLY A 119 -12.29 -18.71 -24.46
C GLY A 119 -12.24 -17.32 -23.85
N PHE A 120 -12.62 -16.32 -24.64
CA PHE A 120 -12.70 -14.92 -24.20
C PHE A 120 -14.14 -14.57 -23.82
N LEU A 121 -14.37 -14.26 -22.55
CA LEU A 121 -15.66 -13.76 -22.09
C LEU A 121 -15.71 -12.23 -22.20
N GLN A 122 -16.61 -11.73 -23.03
CA GLN A 122 -16.89 -10.31 -23.11
C GLN A 122 -17.90 -9.93 -22.01
N ARG A 123 -17.46 -9.13 -21.04
CA ARG A 123 -18.26 -8.83 -19.84
C ARG A 123 -19.54 -8.05 -20.12
N GLN A 124 -19.57 -7.20 -21.14
CA GLN A 124 -20.72 -6.36 -21.46
C GLN A 124 -21.86 -7.15 -22.12
N SER A 125 -21.52 -8.01 -23.07
CA SER A 125 -22.49 -8.83 -23.82
C SER A 125 -22.74 -10.21 -23.20
N GLY A 126 -21.84 -10.67 -22.32
CA GLY A 126 -21.82 -12.06 -21.84
C GLY A 126 -21.39 -13.08 -22.90
N SER A 127 -21.01 -12.64 -24.11
CA SER A 127 -20.65 -13.53 -25.21
C SER A 127 -19.28 -14.18 -24.98
N LEU A 128 -19.16 -15.44 -25.41
CA LEU A 128 -17.91 -16.19 -25.42
C LEU A 128 -17.39 -16.29 -26.85
N SER A 129 -16.11 -16.02 -27.07
CA SER A 129 -15.47 -16.15 -28.38
C SER A 129 -14.16 -16.94 -28.32
N ARG A 130 -13.68 -17.40 -29.49
CA ARG A 130 -12.43 -18.18 -29.68
C ARG A 130 -12.31 -19.34 -28.71
N ILE A 131 -13.24 -20.27 -28.82
CA ILE A 131 -13.28 -21.45 -27.98
C ILE A 131 -12.20 -22.43 -28.45
N GLU A 132 -11.31 -22.80 -27.55
CA GLU A 132 -10.25 -23.80 -27.79
C GLU A 132 -10.37 -24.91 -26.74
N GLU A 133 -10.14 -26.16 -27.13
CA GLU A 133 -10.09 -27.27 -26.19
C GLU A 133 -8.66 -27.49 -25.69
N TYR A 134 -8.52 -27.90 -24.43
CA TYR A 134 -7.25 -28.38 -23.93
C TYR A 134 -7.10 -29.89 -24.21
N GLU A 135 -5.89 -30.31 -24.52
CA GLU A 135 -5.54 -31.70 -24.70
C GLU A 135 -4.93 -32.31 -23.42
N PRO A 136 -5.15 -33.61 -23.16
CA PRO A 136 -4.45 -34.30 -22.08
C PRO A 136 -2.96 -34.43 -22.39
N ALA A 137 -2.12 -34.09 -21.41
CA ALA A 137 -0.70 -34.40 -21.36
C ALA A 137 -0.49 -35.73 -20.63
N GLN A 138 0.57 -36.45 -20.99
CA GLN A 138 0.91 -37.76 -20.42
C GLN A 138 1.64 -37.64 -19.07
N SER A 139 2.31 -36.52 -18.82
CA SER A 139 3.05 -36.30 -17.57
C SER A 139 3.15 -34.83 -17.16
N MET A 140 3.56 -34.60 -15.91
CA MET A 140 3.85 -33.25 -15.39
C MET A 140 4.99 -32.59 -16.18
N GLU A 141 6.00 -33.36 -16.58
CA GLU A 141 7.16 -32.87 -17.35
C GLU A 141 6.74 -32.40 -18.74
N GLU A 142 5.81 -33.11 -19.40
CA GLU A 142 5.25 -32.67 -20.67
C GLU A 142 4.53 -31.33 -20.52
N LEU A 143 3.68 -31.20 -19.49
CA LEU A 143 2.95 -29.97 -19.21
C LEU A 143 3.89 -28.79 -18.93
N GLN A 144 4.99 -29.02 -18.19
CA GLN A 144 5.98 -28.00 -17.84
C GLN A 144 6.86 -27.57 -19.03
N LYS A 145 7.14 -28.47 -19.99
CA LYS A 145 7.99 -28.16 -21.16
C LYS A 145 7.34 -27.16 -22.11
N LYS A 146 6.01 -27.13 -22.21
CA LYS A 146 5.27 -26.21 -23.08
C LYS A 146 4.12 -25.51 -22.34
N PRO A 147 4.41 -24.55 -21.43
CA PRO A 147 3.39 -23.84 -20.65
C PRO A 147 2.40 -23.01 -21.48
N SER A 148 2.75 -22.68 -22.73
CA SER A 148 1.86 -22.00 -23.68
C SER A 148 0.91 -22.96 -24.41
N SER A 149 1.16 -24.26 -24.38
CA SER A 149 0.24 -25.23 -24.99
C SER A 149 -1.01 -25.38 -24.14
N ARG A 150 -2.18 -25.48 -24.79
CA ARG A 150 -3.45 -25.77 -24.12
C ARG A 150 -3.49 -27.24 -23.73
N LYS A 151 -2.75 -27.58 -22.68
CA LYS A 151 -2.71 -28.94 -22.14
C LYS A 151 -3.05 -28.98 -20.66
N PHE A 152 -3.62 -30.10 -20.23
CA PHE A 152 -3.83 -30.42 -18.82
C PHE A 152 -3.25 -31.79 -18.50
N TYR A 153 -2.77 -31.98 -17.27
CA TYR A 153 -2.30 -33.27 -16.78
C TYR A 153 -3.08 -33.64 -15.53
N PHE A 154 -3.67 -34.83 -15.49
CA PHE A 154 -4.33 -35.33 -14.29
C PHE A 154 -3.45 -36.35 -13.60
N ASP A 155 -2.91 -35.97 -12.43
CA ASP A 155 -2.20 -36.89 -11.56
C ASP A 155 -3.21 -37.66 -10.71
N SER A 156 -3.54 -38.87 -11.14
CA SER A 156 -4.48 -39.74 -10.44
C SER A 156 -3.98 -40.20 -9.06
N GLY A 157 -2.67 -40.19 -8.82
CA GLY A 157 -2.06 -40.57 -7.54
C GLY A 157 -2.37 -39.56 -6.43
N THR A 158 -2.26 -38.26 -6.76
CA THR A 158 -2.61 -37.18 -5.82
C THR A 158 -4.05 -36.69 -5.96
N GLY A 159 -4.69 -36.92 -7.10
CA GLY A 159 -6.03 -36.40 -7.44
C GLY A 159 -6.00 -34.96 -7.96
N LEU A 160 -4.87 -34.47 -8.48
CA LEU A 160 -4.73 -33.08 -8.94
C LEU A 160 -4.79 -32.97 -10.46
N LEU A 161 -5.72 -32.13 -10.95
CA LEU A 161 -5.77 -31.68 -12.34
C LEU A 161 -4.90 -30.43 -12.50
N PHE A 162 -3.77 -30.57 -13.16
CA PHE A 162 -2.83 -29.48 -13.43
C PHE A 162 -3.02 -28.85 -14.81
N LEU A 163 -2.93 -27.53 -14.86
CA LEU A 163 -2.86 -26.74 -16.09
C LEU A 163 -2.11 -25.43 -15.85
N TYR A 164 -1.62 -24.83 -16.92
CA TYR A 164 -1.07 -23.48 -16.90
C TYR A 164 -2.16 -22.47 -17.26
N LEU A 165 -2.37 -21.49 -16.39
CA LEU A 165 -3.15 -20.29 -16.71
C LEU A 165 -2.16 -19.24 -17.21
N ARG A 166 -2.03 -19.12 -18.53
CA ARG A 166 -1.18 -18.12 -19.20
C ARG A 166 -2.03 -17.20 -20.04
N ALA A 167 -1.82 -15.89 -19.89
CA ALA A 167 -2.52 -14.88 -20.67
C ALA A 167 -1.86 -14.70 -22.05
N HIS A 168 -2.67 -14.61 -23.10
CA HIS A 168 -2.22 -14.52 -24.49
C HIS A 168 -2.45 -13.14 -25.10
N SER A 169 -3.36 -12.36 -24.53
CA SER A 169 -3.74 -11.05 -25.04
C SER A 169 -3.16 -9.93 -24.19
N HIS A 170 -2.77 -8.84 -24.85
CA HIS A 170 -2.37 -7.61 -24.17
C HIS A 170 -3.58 -6.92 -23.53
N ARG A 171 -3.32 -6.24 -22.42
CA ARG A 171 -4.28 -5.36 -21.76
C ARG A 171 -3.91 -3.91 -22.03
N ASP A 172 -4.93 -3.06 -22.14
CA ASP A 172 -4.73 -1.62 -22.31
C ASP A 172 -4.67 -0.93 -20.95
N GLY A 173 -3.51 -0.37 -20.61
CA GLY A 173 -3.27 0.36 -19.37
C GLY A 173 -3.67 -0.44 -18.12
N HIS A 174 -4.61 0.11 -17.35
CA HIS A 174 -5.07 -0.48 -16.09
C HIS A 174 -6.29 -1.40 -16.23
N SER A 175 -6.77 -1.67 -17.46
CA SER A 175 -8.00 -2.43 -17.73
C SER A 175 -7.91 -3.89 -17.31
N TYR A 176 -8.82 -4.38 -16.45
CA TYR A 176 -8.82 -5.75 -15.89
C TYR A 176 -8.54 -6.91 -16.86
N CYS A 177 -8.97 -6.77 -18.12
CA CYS A 177 -8.88 -7.78 -19.17
C CYS A 177 -8.52 -7.11 -20.49
N SER A 178 -8.20 -7.91 -21.51
CA SER A 178 -7.95 -7.42 -22.87
C SER A 178 -9.21 -6.82 -23.50
N SER A 179 -9.04 -6.04 -24.58
CA SER A 179 -10.15 -5.53 -25.41
C SER A 179 -11.00 -6.64 -26.04
N GLN A 180 -10.46 -7.85 -26.19
CA GLN A 180 -11.18 -9.05 -26.68
C GLN A 180 -12.05 -9.71 -25.58
N GLY A 181 -11.90 -9.30 -24.32
CA GLY A 181 -12.57 -9.90 -23.17
C GLY A 181 -11.59 -10.52 -22.17
N CYS A 182 -12.16 -11.09 -21.10
CA CYS A 182 -11.40 -11.80 -20.09
C CYS A 182 -11.15 -13.24 -20.54
N GLU A 183 -9.88 -13.64 -20.53
CA GLU A 183 -9.48 -15.02 -20.75
C GLU A 183 -10.06 -15.92 -19.65
N ARG A 184 -10.80 -16.95 -20.07
CA ARG A 184 -11.56 -17.84 -19.19
C ARG A 184 -11.28 -19.29 -19.55
N VAL A 185 -10.94 -20.09 -18.55
CA VAL A 185 -10.90 -21.55 -18.65
C VAL A 185 -12.13 -22.13 -17.96
N LYS A 186 -12.88 -22.98 -18.66
CA LYS A 186 -13.97 -23.79 -18.11
C LYS A 186 -13.46 -25.21 -17.95
N ILE A 187 -13.56 -25.74 -16.74
CA ILE A 187 -13.29 -27.14 -16.40
C ILE A 187 -14.64 -27.80 -16.14
N GLN A 188 -14.96 -28.81 -16.91
CA GLN A 188 -16.13 -29.66 -16.73
C GLN A 188 -15.65 -31.05 -16.33
N ALA A 189 -16.02 -31.48 -15.13
CA ALA A 189 -15.58 -32.74 -14.52
C ALA A 189 -16.77 -33.71 -14.43
N ALA A 190 -16.59 -34.93 -14.93
CA ALA A 190 -17.54 -36.02 -14.74
C ALA A 190 -17.11 -36.84 -13.52
N THR A 191 -17.81 -36.64 -12.41
CA THR A 191 -17.60 -37.38 -11.15
C THR A 191 -18.90 -37.51 -10.37
N ASP A 192 -19.01 -38.66 -9.69
CA ASP A 192 -20.14 -39.01 -8.83
C ASP A 192 -19.78 -39.05 -7.34
N SER A 193 -18.50 -38.81 -7.00
CA SER A 193 -18.08 -38.73 -5.60
C SER A 193 -18.72 -37.53 -4.91
N LYS A 194 -19.17 -37.78 -3.67
CA LYS A 194 -19.70 -36.76 -2.75
C LYS A 194 -18.75 -36.50 -1.57
N ASP A 195 -17.54 -37.03 -1.65
CA ASP A 195 -16.54 -36.90 -0.59
C ASP A 195 -15.89 -35.52 -0.61
N ILE A 196 -15.28 -35.13 0.50
CA ILE A 196 -14.52 -33.90 0.59
C ILE A 196 -13.32 -33.98 -0.35
N SER A 197 -13.22 -33.01 -1.28
CA SER A 197 -12.15 -32.94 -2.24
C SER A 197 -10.97 -32.12 -1.70
N ASN A 198 -10.19 -32.78 -0.83
CA ASN A 198 -8.95 -32.22 -0.27
C ASN A 198 -7.76 -33.16 -0.50
N CYS A 199 -6.84 -32.71 -1.36
CA CYS A 199 -5.69 -33.47 -1.82
C CYS A 199 -4.38 -33.07 -1.11
N MET A 200 -4.41 -32.12 -0.15
CA MET A 200 -3.20 -31.52 0.41
C MET A 200 -2.22 -32.56 1.00
N ALA A 201 -2.74 -33.54 1.74
CA ALA A 201 -1.93 -34.57 2.37
C ALA A 201 -1.17 -35.45 1.35
N LYS A 202 -1.78 -35.72 0.19
CA LYS A 202 -1.13 -36.46 -0.92
C LYS A 202 -0.26 -35.57 -1.78
N ALA A 203 -0.65 -34.30 -1.94
CA ALA A 203 0.01 -33.36 -2.83
C ALA A 203 1.40 -32.93 -2.33
N TYR A 204 1.53 -32.58 -1.05
CA TYR A 204 2.71 -31.87 -0.56
C TYR A 204 3.94 -32.70 -0.14
N PRO A 205 3.88 -34.04 -0.10
CA PRO A 205 5.07 -34.86 -0.24
C PRO A 205 5.73 -34.75 -1.63
N GLN A 206 4.97 -34.43 -2.68
CA GLN A 206 5.43 -34.49 -4.08
C GLN A 206 5.61 -33.11 -4.73
N TYR A 207 4.70 -32.17 -4.46
CA TYR A 207 4.63 -30.87 -5.15
C TYR A 207 5.17 -29.69 -4.36
N TYR A 208 5.70 -29.93 -3.16
CA TYR A 208 6.37 -28.89 -2.38
C TYR A 208 7.50 -28.25 -3.18
N LYS A 209 7.57 -26.92 -3.14
CA LYS A 209 8.68 -26.15 -3.71
C LYS A 209 9.36 -25.33 -2.62
N LYS A 210 10.67 -25.14 -2.73
CA LYS A 210 11.37 -24.23 -1.84
C LYS A 210 10.92 -22.78 -2.11
N PRO A 211 10.52 -22.01 -1.08
CA PRO A 211 10.22 -20.59 -1.25
C PRO A 211 11.30 -19.78 -1.95
N SER A 212 10.90 -18.98 -2.94
CA SER A 212 11.80 -18.15 -3.73
C SER A 212 11.21 -16.78 -4.05
N ALA A 213 12.07 -15.77 -4.18
CA ALA A 213 11.68 -14.44 -4.66
C ALA A 213 12.02 -14.30 -6.15
N VAL A 214 11.02 -14.01 -6.97
CA VAL A 214 11.20 -13.84 -8.44
C VAL A 214 11.82 -12.47 -8.73
N LYS A 215 11.32 -11.43 -8.06
CA LYS A 215 11.87 -10.08 -8.14
C LYS A 215 12.74 -9.80 -6.92
N ARG A 216 13.84 -9.08 -7.12
CA ARG A 216 14.70 -8.62 -6.03
C ARG A 216 14.02 -7.47 -5.29
N MET A 217 14.17 -7.47 -3.97
CA MET A 217 13.76 -6.32 -3.16
C MET A 217 14.69 -5.14 -3.45
N PRO A 218 14.17 -3.91 -3.55
CA PRO A 218 15.01 -2.73 -3.56
C PRO A 218 15.78 -2.62 -2.24
N ALA A 219 17.00 -2.07 -2.30
CA ALA A 219 17.78 -1.80 -1.10
C ALA A 219 17.11 -0.69 -0.27
N MET A 220 17.11 -0.83 1.05
CA MET A 220 16.81 0.27 1.95
C MET A 220 17.89 1.34 1.80
N LEU A 221 17.48 2.59 1.67
CA LEU A 221 18.39 3.72 1.69
C LEU A 221 18.84 3.95 3.13
N THR A 222 20.15 3.91 3.36
CA THR A 222 20.77 4.03 4.69
C THR A 222 21.39 5.41 4.95
N GLY A 223 21.50 6.26 3.92
CA GLY A 223 22.07 7.59 4.01
C GLY A 223 21.04 8.72 3.94
N LEU A 224 21.47 9.92 4.33
CA LEU A 224 20.73 11.17 4.12
C LEU A 224 20.47 11.37 2.62
N CYS A 225 19.34 11.97 2.27
CA CYS A 225 19.10 12.40 0.91
C CYS A 225 20.12 13.49 0.53
N GLN A 226 21.07 13.20 -0.38
CA GLN A 226 22.15 14.14 -0.70
C GLN A 226 21.68 15.47 -1.28
N GLY A 227 20.49 15.52 -1.89
CA GLY A 227 19.94 16.74 -2.48
C GLY A 227 19.21 17.67 -1.49
N CYS A 228 18.74 17.15 -0.36
CA CYS A 228 17.94 17.94 0.60
C CYS A 228 18.31 17.73 2.08
N GLY A 229 19.30 16.89 2.38
CA GLY A 229 19.82 16.66 3.74
C GLY A 229 18.87 15.91 4.67
N THR A 230 17.73 15.41 4.18
CA THR A 230 16.72 14.77 5.04
C THR A 230 17.10 13.35 5.43
N HIS A 231 16.74 12.95 6.66
CA HIS A 231 16.93 11.58 7.17
C HIS A 231 15.96 10.58 6.54
N GLN A 232 14.87 11.06 5.94
CA GLN A 232 13.87 10.24 5.25
C GLN A 232 13.59 10.83 3.87
N MET A 233 13.57 9.98 2.83
CA MET A 233 13.01 10.38 1.54
C MET A 233 11.48 10.40 1.65
N VAL A 234 10.89 11.53 1.30
CA VAL A 234 9.43 11.65 1.24
C VAL A 234 8.96 11.17 -0.10
N PHE A 235 8.10 10.16 -0.04
CA PHE A 235 7.30 9.76 -1.19
C PHE A 235 5.97 10.49 -1.07
N SER A 236 5.72 11.42 -1.98
CA SER A 236 4.41 12.05 -2.16
C SER A 236 3.73 11.46 -3.40
N SER A 237 2.40 11.35 -3.36
CA SER A 237 1.60 11.11 -4.57
C SER A 237 1.69 12.25 -5.57
N ASP A 238 2.13 13.43 -5.11
CA ASP A 238 2.30 14.65 -5.89
C ASP A 238 3.78 15.09 -5.92
N PRO A 239 4.69 14.31 -6.54
CA PRO A 239 6.13 14.61 -6.54
C PRO A 239 6.49 15.91 -7.28
N HIS A 240 5.54 16.49 -8.00
CA HIS A 240 5.67 17.75 -8.72
C HIS A 240 5.39 18.99 -7.86
N LYS A 241 4.86 18.82 -6.65
CA LYS A 241 4.62 19.94 -5.72
C LYS A 241 5.90 20.29 -4.97
N SER A 242 6.07 21.57 -4.68
CA SER A 242 7.12 22.05 -3.77
C SER A 242 6.73 21.76 -2.33
N TYR A 243 7.63 21.13 -1.57
CA TYR A 243 7.44 20.87 -0.15
C TYR A 243 8.52 21.58 0.66
N LEU A 244 8.12 22.17 1.79
CA LEU A 244 8.98 22.74 2.80
C LEU A 244 9.28 21.68 3.87
N PRO A 245 10.50 21.13 3.93
CA PRO A 245 10.88 20.26 5.03
C PRO A 245 11.07 21.10 6.29
N VAL A 246 10.40 20.68 7.37
CA VAL A 246 10.52 21.30 8.70
C VAL A 246 10.85 20.22 9.72
N GLN A 247 11.78 20.51 10.61
CA GLN A 247 12.16 19.62 11.71
C GLN A 247 12.06 20.39 13.03
N PHE A 248 11.58 19.71 14.07
CA PHE A 248 11.56 20.23 15.43
C PHE A 248 12.40 19.31 16.30
N GLN A 249 13.35 19.88 17.02
CA GLN A 249 14.06 19.21 18.10
C GLN A 249 13.59 19.82 19.42
N SER A 250 12.82 19.03 20.17
CA SER A 250 12.28 19.44 21.46
C SER A 250 12.79 18.49 22.57
N PRO A 251 13.87 18.89 23.26
CA PRO A 251 14.50 18.07 24.29
C PRO A 251 13.61 17.90 25.53
N SER A 252 13.82 16.82 26.24
CA SER A 252 13.31 16.57 27.59
C SER A 252 13.97 17.49 28.63
N LYS A 253 13.44 17.48 29.85
CA LYS A 253 14.01 18.23 30.98
C LYS A 253 15.46 17.81 31.27
N ALA A 254 15.75 16.51 31.21
CA ALA A 254 17.09 15.98 31.41
C ALA A 254 18.08 16.41 30.31
N GLU A 255 17.66 16.37 29.05
CA GLU A 255 18.44 16.86 27.89
C GLU A 255 18.68 18.38 27.98
N THR A 256 17.65 19.13 28.35
CA THR A 256 17.74 20.58 28.57
C THR A 256 18.74 20.93 29.68
N GLN A 257 18.75 20.17 30.78
CA GLN A 257 19.72 20.32 31.89
C GLN A 257 21.15 19.99 31.47
N ARG A 258 21.35 19.09 30.50
CA ARG A 258 22.65 18.81 29.88
C ARG A 258 23.11 19.89 28.88
N GLY A 259 22.25 20.86 28.57
CA GLY A 259 22.54 21.96 27.66
C GLY A 259 22.05 21.74 26.22
N ASP A 260 21.26 20.71 25.95
CA ASP A 260 20.71 20.48 24.61
C ASP A 260 19.76 21.62 24.24
N PRO A 261 19.92 22.25 23.06
CA PRO A 261 19.06 23.34 22.62
C PRO A 261 17.72 22.83 22.06
N SER A 262 16.74 23.71 22.01
CA SER A 262 15.52 23.49 21.23
C SER A 262 15.72 24.12 19.85
N VAL A 263 15.32 23.42 18.80
CA VAL A 263 15.58 23.84 17.42
C VAL A 263 14.32 23.68 16.58
N ILE A 264 14.02 24.68 15.76
CA ILE A 264 13.11 24.54 14.62
C ILE A 264 13.99 24.68 13.38
N SER A 265 14.10 23.66 12.56
CA SER A 265 14.85 23.71 11.29
C SER A 265 13.85 23.84 10.14
N VAL A 266 14.09 24.80 9.24
CA VAL A 266 13.25 25.05 8.07
C VAL A 266 14.14 25.00 6.84
N ASN A 267 13.92 24.00 5.97
CA ASN A 267 14.73 23.76 4.78
C ASN A 267 16.25 23.68 5.05
N GLY A 268 16.63 23.03 6.16
CA GLY A 268 18.03 22.90 6.59
C GLY A 268 18.60 24.10 7.34
N THR A 269 17.84 25.20 7.48
CA THR A 269 18.25 26.36 8.28
C THR A 269 17.74 26.21 9.71
N ASP A 270 18.66 26.19 10.68
CA ASP A 270 18.34 25.98 12.09
C ASP A 270 18.01 27.29 12.83
N PHE A 271 16.88 27.29 13.53
CA PHE A 271 16.45 28.36 14.44
C PHE A 271 16.52 27.86 15.88
N THR A 272 17.70 27.99 16.47
CA THR A 272 18.02 27.54 17.82
C THR A 272 17.53 28.52 18.88
N PHE A 273 16.97 28.01 19.99
CA PHE A 273 16.65 28.81 21.18
C PHE A 273 16.93 28.03 22.47
N ARG A 274 17.49 28.74 23.47
CA ARG A 274 17.94 28.17 24.75
C ARG A 274 17.15 28.69 25.96
N SER A 275 16.50 29.84 25.82
CA SER A 275 15.68 30.45 26.87
C SER A 275 14.35 29.73 27.02
N ALA A 276 13.84 29.65 28.26
CA ALA A 276 12.50 29.13 28.51
C ALA A 276 11.43 30.06 27.93
N GLY A 277 10.47 29.49 27.20
CA GLY A 277 9.45 30.24 26.48
C GLY A 277 9.02 29.56 25.18
N VAL A 278 8.52 30.35 24.24
CA VAL A 278 7.95 29.91 22.96
C VAL A 278 8.64 30.59 21.80
N LEU A 279 9.16 29.80 20.86
CA LEU A 279 9.62 30.30 19.57
C LEU A 279 8.52 30.10 18.53
N ILE A 280 8.19 31.16 17.80
CA ILE A 280 7.28 31.15 16.66
C ILE A 280 8.02 31.61 15.42
N LEU A 281 7.91 30.83 14.35
CA LEU A 281 8.34 31.19 13.00
C LEU A 281 7.11 31.30 12.10
N VAL A 282 7.06 32.36 11.32
CA VAL A 282 6.04 32.57 10.29
C VAL A 282 6.72 32.48 8.93
N VAL A 283 6.18 31.62 8.06
CA VAL A 283 6.68 31.37 6.71
C VAL A 283 5.58 31.69 5.71
N ASP A 284 5.92 32.41 4.65
CA ASP A 284 5.00 32.64 3.53
C ASP A 284 4.74 31.33 2.77
N ALA A 285 3.48 30.89 2.74
CA ALA A 285 3.09 29.64 2.09
C ALA A 285 3.14 29.70 0.56
N CYS A 286 3.27 30.89 -0.03
CA CYS A 286 3.26 31.10 -1.48
C CYS A 286 4.65 31.36 -2.09
N SER A 287 5.70 31.43 -1.26
CA SER A 287 7.06 31.70 -1.72
C SER A 287 7.84 30.40 -1.96
N VAL A 288 8.42 30.25 -3.16
CA VAL A 288 9.42 29.22 -3.49
C VAL A 288 10.58 29.93 -4.22
N PRO A 289 11.83 29.92 -3.69
CA PRO A 289 12.25 29.30 -2.43
C PRO A 289 11.51 29.90 -1.21
N PHE A 290 11.46 29.14 -0.11
CA PHE A 290 10.69 29.55 1.07
C PHE A 290 11.17 30.91 1.60
N ARG A 291 10.23 31.67 2.17
CA ARG A 291 10.52 32.97 2.77
C ARG A 291 10.02 33.00 4.21
N LEU A 292 10.95 33.10 5.15
CA LEU A 292 10.64 33.42 6.54
C LEU A 292 10.20 34.89 6.62
N THR A 293 8.97 35.14 7.06
CA THR A 293 8.42 36.49 7.19
C THR A 293 8.62 37.03 8.60
N GLU A 294 8.58 36.18 9.62
CA GLU A 294 8.77 36.59 11.01
C GLU A 294 9.41 35.49 11.85
N LYS A 295 10.23 35.92 12.81
CA LYS A 295 10.76 35.09 13.91
C LYS A 295 10.50 35.83 15.22
N LYS A 296 9.70 35.23 16.09
CA LYS A 296 9.32 35.84 17.37
C LYS A 296 9.54 34.88 18.53
N MET A 297 10.23 35.36 19.56
CA MET A 297 10.46 34.62 20.80
C MET A 297 9.66 35.29 21.92
N PHE A 298 8.78 34.52 22.56
CA PHE A 298 8.08 34.93 23.78
C PHE A 298 8.76 34.25 24.96
N LEU A 299 9.40 35.01 25.83
CA LEU A 299 9.95 34.46 27.08
C LEU A 299 8.80 34.05 28.00
N ALA A 300 9.08 33.19 28.98
CA ALA A 300 8.06 32.69 29.92
C ALA A 300 7.23 33.81 30.60
N ALA A 301 7.82 35.00 30.81
CA ALA A 301 7.14 36.17 31.39
C ALA A 301 6.14 36.84 30.41
N ASP A 302 6.37 36.72 29.10
CA ASP A 302 5.62 37.45 28.06
C ASP A 302 4.61 36.57 27.32
N VAL A 303 4.43 35.31 27.76
CA VAL A 303 3.54 34.33 27.11
C VAL A 303 2.08 34.82 27.04
N SER A 304 1.66 35.69 27.95
CA SER A 304 0.32 36.31 27.93
C SER A 304 0.07 37.15 26.68
N GLN A 305 1.10 37.78 26.11
CA GLN A 305 0.98 38.60 24.89
C GLN A 305 0.89 37.75 23.61
N MET A 306 1.20 36.45 23.71
CA MET A 306 1.21 35.55 22.56
C MET A 306 -0.20 35.32 22.01
N GLU A 307 -1.23 35.34 22.85
CA GLU A 307 -2.62 35.12 22.44
C GLU A 307 -3.05 36.16 21.40
N GLU A 308 -2.80 37.44 21.68
CA GLU A 308 -3.12 38.56 20.79
C GLU A 308 -2.31 38.50 19.50
N TYR A 309 -1.02 38.19 19.60
CA TYR A 309 -0.15 38.04 18.43
C TYR A 309 -0.64 36.95 17.47
N LEU A 310 -0.99 35.77 17.99
CA LEU A 310 -1.51 34.66 17.17
C LEU A 310 -2.86 35.00 16.50
N LYS A 311 -3.68 35.85 17.13
CA LYS A 311 -5.00 36.24 16.60
C LYS A 311 -4.91 37.34 15.54
N ALA A 312 -4.04 38.33 15.73
CA ALA A 312 -4.11 39.58 14.98
C ALA A 312 -2.89 39.89 14.11
N SER A 313 -1.71 39.36 14.44
CA SER A 313 -0.46 39.80 13.81
C SER A 313 0.03 38.90 12.68
N ILE A 314 -0.48 37.67 12.57
CA ILE A 314 -0.02 36.71 11.56
C ILE A 314 -0.74 36.97 10.22
N PRO A 315 -0.01 37.32 9.15
CA PRO A 315 -0.62 37.55 7.84
C PRO A 315 -1.34 36.31 7.31
N PRO A 316 -2.42 36.47 6.52
CA PRO A 316 -3.04 35.34 5.84
C PRO A 316 -2.05 34.68 4.86
N ARG A 317 -2.31 33.42 4.51
CA ARG A 317 -1.47 32.57 3.66
C ARG A 317 -0.10 32.27 4.28
N SER A 318 -0.05 32.19 5.61
CA SER A 318 1.19 31.92 6.34
C SER A 318 1.15 30.56 7.03
N ILE A 319 2.27 29.85 6.96
CA ILE A 319 2.55 28.69 7.80
C ILE A 319 3.13 29.19 9.12
N VAL A 320 2.61 28.66 10.23
CA VAL A 320 3.02 29.01 11.59
C VAL A 320 3.68 27.79 12.23
N LEU A 321 4.94 27.91 12.60
CA LEU A 321 5.71 26.88 13.30
C LEU A 321 5.97 27.36 14.72
N LEU A 322 5.53 26.60 15.71
CA LEU A 322 5.67 26.95 17.12
C LEU A 322 6.33 25.81 17.88
N SER A 323 7.29 26.14 18.74
CA SER A 323 7.94 25.19 19.64
C SER A 323 8.16 25.81 21.01
N THR A 324 7.92 25.04 22.07
CA THR A 324 8.14 25.48 23.45
C THR A 324 9.43 24.88 24.03
N ARG A 325 9.97 25.58 25.03
CA ARG A 325 11.09 25.12 25.87
C ARG A 325 10.84 25.50 27.33
N GLY A 326 11.09 24.56 28.23
CA GLY A 326 10.86 24.73 29.67
C GLY A 326 9.40 24.53 30.08
N GLU A 327 9.12 24.65 31.37
CA GLU A 327 7.78 24.47 31.93
C GLU A 327 6.96 25.76 31.82
N ILE A 328 5.96 25.76 30.92
CA ILE A 328 5.04 26.88 30.75
C ILE A 328 3.73 26.53 31.45
N LYS A 329 3.54 27.05 32.67
CA LYS A 329 2.45 26.64 33.57
C LYS A 329 1.05 26.96 33.03
N GLN A 330 0.90 28.07 32.32
CA GLN A 330 -0.37 28.49 31.72
C GLN A 330 -0.12 29.10 30.34
N MET A 331 -0.76 28.54 29.32
CA MET A 331 -0.70 29.02 27.95
C MET A 331 -2.12 29.13 27.40
N ASN A 332 -2.68 30.33 27.44
CA ASN A 332 -4.07 30.59 27.04
C ASN A 332 -4.18 30.84 25.53
N ILE A 333 -3.77 29.88 24.71
CA ILE A 333 -3.80 30.04 23.24
C ILE A 333 -4.70 29.03 22.53
N SER A 334 -5.43 28.20 23.28
CA SER A 334 -6.21 27.10 22.74
C SER A 334 -7.16 27.53 21.63
N ASP A 335 -7.82 28.68 21.79
CA ASP A 335 -8.72 29.25 20.78
C ASP A 335 -7.94 29.88 19.62
N SER A 336 -6.80 30.53 19.88
CA SER A 336 -5.92 31.05 18.83
C SER A 336 -5.40 29.95 17.91
N LEU A 337 -5.13 28.74 18.45
CA LEU A 337 -4.71 27.59 17.64
C LEU A 337 -5.84 27.05 16.74
N VAL A 338 -7.11 27.23 17.12
CA VAL A 338 -8.27 26.88 16.28
C VAL A 338 -8.33 27.77 15.05
N LEU A 339 -8.05 29.07 15.21
CA LEU A 339 -7.94 30.01 14.08
C LEU A 339 -6.83 29.62 13.11
N LEU A 340 -5.79 28.95 13.61
CA LEU A 340 -4.65 28.46 12.84
C LEU A 340 -4.79 27.01 12.34
N GLY A 341 -6.00 26.44 12.38
CA GLY A 341 -6.33 25.18 11.72
C GLY A 341 -6.64 24.00 12.65
N LEU A 342 -6.52 24.13 13.98
CA LEU A 342 -7.00 23.07 14.86
C LEU A 342 -8.53 22.91 14.78
N VAL A 343 -8.99 21.66 14.82
CA VAL A 343 -10.43 21.34 14.74
C VAL A 343 -11.17 21.74 16.02
N LYS A 344 -10.50 21.66 17.18
CA LYS A 344 -11.07 21.98 18.49
C LYS A 344 -10.01 22.60 19.41
N PRO A 345 -10.43 23.38 20.42
CA PRO A 345 -9.52 23.91 21.43
C PRO A 345 -8.71 22.80 22.09
N ALA A 346 -7.41 23.02 22.22
CA ALA A 346 -6.51 22.05 22.84
C ALA A 346 -6.45 22.22 24.36
N HIS A 347 -6.35 21.11 25.10
CA HIS A 347 -6.06 21.16 26.54
C HIS A 347 -4.54 21.27 26.74
N LEU A 348 -4.07 22.49 26.98
CA LEU A 348 -2.64 22.81 27.11
C LEU A 348 -2.13 22.79 28.57
N TYR A 349 -3.03 22.62 29.55
CA TYR A 349 -2.66 22.51 30.96
C TYR A 349 -1.80 21.27 31.22
N SER A 350 -0.79 21.41 32.08
CA SER A 350 0.08 20.33 32.58
C SER A 350 0.76 19.47 31.51
N LYS A 351 0.98 20.02 30.31
CA LYS A 351 1.79 19.41 29.26
C LYS A 351 3.27 19.79 29.40
N GLY A 352 4.16 18.92 28.94
CA GLY A 352 5.58 19.20 28.80
C GLY A 352 5.84 20.05 27.56
N SER A 353 6.66 19.54 26.66
CA SER A 353 6.96 20.18 25.38
C SER A 353 5.74 20.21 24.44
N ILE A 354 5.58 21.33 23.75
CA ILE A 354 4.54 21.57 22.76
C ILE A 354 5.19 21.97 21.44
N VAL A 355 4.76 21.33 20.36
CA VAL A 355 5.09 21.73 18.98
C VAL A 355 3.78 21.88 18.21
N PHE A 356 3.62 22.98 17.49
CA PHE A 356 2.44 23.24 16.69
C PHE A 356 2.83 23.65 15.26
N LEU A 357 2.13 23.05 14.30
CA LEU A 357 2.13 23.44 12.91
C LEU A 357 0.74 23.94 12.55
N GLY A 358 0.63 25.22 12.24
CA GLY A 358 -0.61 25.89 11.89
C GLY A 358 -0.55 26.58 10.55
N PHE A 359 -1.72 27.02 10.10
CA PHE A 359 -1.88 27.81 8.89
C PHE A 359 -2.85 28.95 9.15
N SER A 360 -2.43 30.18 8.84
CA SER A 360 -3.29 31.36 8.86
C SER A 360 -3.88 31.56 7.46
N GLY A 361 -5.21 31.45 7.31
CA GLY A 361 -5.90 31.65 6.04
C GLY A 361 -7.32 31.08 6.03
N ASN A 362 -8.00 31.17 4.88
CA ASN A 362 -9.38 30.70 4.74
C ASN A 362 -9.50 29.17 4.60
N PHE A 363 -8.42 28.52 4.19
CA PHE A 363 -8.34 27.08 4.05
C PHE A 363 -7.78 26.45 5.33
N ARG A 364 -8.23 25.23 5.66
CA ARG A 364 -7.75 24.47 6.81
C ARG A 364 -7.00 23.23 6.32
N PRO A 365 -5.66 23.28 6.21
CA PRO A 365 -4.89 22.14 5.73
C PRO A 365 -4.98 20.95 6.67
N SER A 366 -5.06 19.74 6.12
CA SER A 366 -5.10 18.49 6.91
C SER A 366 -3.80 18.22 7.69
N TRP A 367 -2.69 18.87 7.31
CA TRP A 367 -1.39 18.73 7.97
C TRP A 367 -1.26 19.57 9.24
N THR A 368 -2.16 20.52 9.52
CA THR A 368 -2.09 21.32 10.75
C THR A 368 -2.23 20.40 11.96
N LYS A 369 -1.29 20.51 12.90
CA LYS A 369 -1.16 19.51 13.95
C LYS A 369 -0.53 20.09 15.20
N LEU A 370 -1.02 19.61 16.34
CA LEU A 370 -0.46 19.88 17.66
C LEU A 370 0.17 18.60 18.21
N PHE A 371 1.41 18.68 18.63
CA PHE A 371 2.14 17.64 19.35
C PHE A 371 2.37 18.10 20.79
N THR A 372 2.11 17.21 21.74
CA THR A 372 2.30 17.48 23.17
C THR A 372 2.93 16.26 23.84
N SER A 373 3.89 16.47 24.72
CA SER A 373 4.40 15.42 25.59
C SER A 373 3.85 15.55 27.02
N PRO A 374 3.89 14.47 27.82
CA PRO A 374 3.75 14.57 29.28
C PRO A 374 4.80 15.52 29.88
N ALA A 375 4.55 16.00 31.09
CA ALA A 375 5.51 16.84 31.82
C ALA A 375 6.90 16.17 31.89
N GLU A 376 7.95 16.98 31.85
CA GLU A 376 9.37 16.57 31.87
C GLU A 376 9.88 15.78 30.66
N GLN A 377 9.00 15.20 29.85
CA GLN A 377 9.33 14.52 28.60
C GLN A 377 9.44 15.52 27.45
N GLY A 378 10.40 15.28 26.55
CA GLY A 378 10.51 15.99 25.28
C GLY A 378 9.62 15.38 24.21
N LEU A 379 9.55 16.02 23.05
CA LEU A 379 8.95 15.43 21.83
C LEU A 379 10.00 14.75 20.95
N GLY A 380 11.29 14.85 21.30
CA GLY A 380 12.39 14.33 20.49
C GLY A 380 12.50 15.10 19.18
N VAL A 381 12.80 14.37 18.09
CA VAL A 381 12.88 14.91 16.74
C VAL A 381 11.57 14.63 15.99
N LEU A 382 10.91 15.68 15.52
CA LEU A 382 9.72 15.60 14.68
C LEU A 382 10.02 16.16 13.29
N GLU A 383 9.82 15.38 12.24
CA GLU A 383 9.97 15.82 10.85
C GLU A 383 8.60 15.94 10.17
N GLN A 384 8.38 17.01 9.41
CA GLN A 384 7.17 17.25 8.60
C GLN A 384 7.54 17.88 7.26
N TYR A 385 6.66 17.72 6.27
CA TYR A 385 6.84 18.24 4.92
C TYR A 385 5.58 18.95 4.49
N LEU A 386 5.67 20.28 4.40
CA LEU A 386 4.51 21.14 4.20
C LEU A 386 4.43 21.56 2.73
N PRO A 387 3.35 21.27 2.00
CA PRO A 387 3.24 21.72 0.62
C PRO A 387 3.22 23.26 0.57
N LEU A 388 3.85 23.83 -0.46
CA LEU A 388 3.89 25.27 -0.74
C LEU A 388 3.14 25.57 -2.05
N GLN A 389 2.79 26.85 -2.26
CA GLN A 389 2.18 27.35 -3.49
C GLN A 389 0.86 26.66 -3.88
N MET A 390 0.10 26.19 -2.89
CA MET A 390 -1.19 25.54 -3.15
C MET A 390 -2.24 26.57 -3.56
N GLU A 391 -3.05 26.24 -4.57
CA GLU A 391 -4.21 27.07 -4.96
C GLU A 391 -5.18 27.24 -3.78
N ASP A 392 -5.36 26.18 -2.99
CA ASP A 392 -6.20 26.20 -1.78
C ASP A 392 -5.72 27.21 -0.74
N TYR A 393 -4.43 27.60 -0.76
CA TYR A 393 -3.89 28.62 0.15
C TYR A 393 -4.19 30.04 -0.35
N GLY A 394 -4.79 30.17 -1.54
CA GLY A 394 -4.96 31.45 -2.23
C GLY A 394 -3.66 31.97 -2.83
N CYS A 395 -2.71 31.07 -3.12
CA CYS A 395 -1.47 31.44 -3.82
C CYS A 395 -1.74 31.70 -5.30
N PRO A 396 -1.02 32.64 -5.94
CA PRO A 396 -1.09 32.82 -7.39
C PRO A 396 -0.70 31.51 -8.10
N ARG A 397 -1.41 31.18 -9.19
CA ARG A 397 -1.06 30.02 -10.01
C ARG A 397 0.38 30.17 -10.52
N ALA A 398 1.23 29.22 -10.18
CA ALA A 398 2.49 29.04 -10.89
C ALA A 398 2.20 28.68 -12.35
N SER A 399 3.02 29.17 -13.29
CA SER A 399 3.03 28.68 -14.67
C SER A 399 3.34 27.18 -14.70
N SER A 400 3.07 26.53 -15.85
CA SER A 400 3.13 25.07 -16.05
C SER A 400 4.15 24.35 -15.17
N VAL A 401 3.68 23.53 -14.21
CA VAL A 401 4.53 22.77 -13.30
C VAL A 401 5.33 21.75 -14.12
N HIS A 402 6.65 21.82 -14.05
CA HIS A 402 7.53 20.84 -14.71
C HIS A 402 7.38 19.47 -14.07
N ARG A 403 6.88 18.49 -14.83
CA ARG A 403 6.55 17.13 -14.37
C ARG A 403 7.70 16.16 -14.66
N ARG A 404 8.82 16.33 -13.96
CA ARG A 404 9.98 15.42 -14.06
C ARG A 404 9.61 13.97 -13.76
N ASP A 405 8.62 13.75 -12.90
CA ASP A 405 8.05 12.42 -12.61
C ASP A 405 7.46 11.77 -13.87
N LEU A 406 6.74 12.53 -14.71
CA LEU A 406 6.20 12.04 -15.97
C LEU A 406 7.31 11.79 -17.00
N GLU A 407 8.34 12.64 -17.04
CA GLU A 407 9.49 12.44 -17.93
C GLU A 407 10.25 11.16 -17.57
N LEU A 408 10.53 10.95 -16.28
CA LEU A 408 11.19 9.73 -15.79
C LEU A 408 10.32 8.49 -16.01
N LEU A 409 9.00 8.60 -15.82
CA LEU A 409 8.06 7.52 -16.14
C LEU A 409 8.09 7.20 -17.64
N GLN A 410 8.04 8.21 -18.51
CA GLN A 410 8.13 8.02 -19.96
C GLN A 410 9.46 7.40 -20.39
N GLN A 411 10.58 7.78 -19.75
CA GLN A 411 11.87 7.15 -19.99
C GLN A 411 11.89 5.69 -19.56
N ALA A 412 11.39 5.37 -18.36
CA ALA A 412 11.31 4.00 -17.88
C ALA A 412 10.43 3.11 -18.76
N LEU A 413 9.32 3.66 -19.26
CA LEU A 413 8.41 2.96 -20.18
C LEU A 413 9.02 2.72 -21.57
N LYS A 414 10.07 3.45 -21.98
CA LYS A 414 10.79 3.21 -23.26
C LYS A 414 11.84 2.09 -23.16
N VAL A 415 12.22 1.69 -21.95
CA VAL A 415 13.24 0.67 -21.68
C VAL A 415 12.60 -0.71 -21.40
N LEU A 416 11.28 -0.74 -21.18
CA LEU A 416 10.43 -1.93 -21.15
C LEU A 416 9.86 -2.19 -22.54
#